data_AF-A0A8J2RT32-F1
#
_entry.id   AF-A0A8J2RT32-F1
#
_cell.length_a   1.000
_cell.length_b   1.000
_cell.length_c   1.000
_cell.angle_alpha   90.00
_cell.angle_beta   90.00
_cell.angle_gamma   90.00
#
_symmetry.space_group_name_H-M   'P 1'
#
loop_
_entity.id
_entity.type
_entity.pdbx_description
1 polymer ?
#
loop_
_entity_poly.entity_id
_entity_poly.type
_entity_poly.pdbx_seq_one_letter_code
_entity_poly.pdbx_strand_id
1 'polypeptide(L)'
;MRTAEELWREAGDIRSTVPDVIDVTNDSHSSFLYVLRNLYKDIILTNLDYALDKKVEQDLWNVCFKVPISGLQPKQGKKNCNPILKLFLEGAAGFYMFLLQEICAQCDTNSTICKRNAQLGIFNGARCQSM
;
A
#
# COMPACT_ATOMS: atom_id res chain seq x y z
N MET A 1 -13.93 -8.14 -15.28
CA MET A 1 -13.21 -7.56 -14.13
C MET A 1 -12.72 -8.70 -13.27
N ARG A 2 -11.44 -8.71 -12.88
CA ARG A 2 -10.93 -9.70 -11.91
C ARG A 2 -11.58 -9.45 -10.54
N THR A 3 -11.87 -10.50 -9.78
CA THR A 3 -12.40 -10.34 -8.41
C THR A 3 -11.28 -10.07 -7.41
N ALA A 4 -11.61 -9.50 -6.25
CA ALA A 4 -10.65 -9.27 -5.18
C ALA A 4 -10.01 -10.59 -4.67
N GLU A 5 -10.73 -11.71 -4.77
CA GLU A 5 -10.23 -13.04 -4.41
C GLU A 5 -9.18 -13.55 -5.39
N GLU A 6 -9.41 -13.37 -6.70
CA GLU A 6 -8.45 -13.73 -7.74
C GLU A 6 -7.15 -12.95 -7.61
N LEU A 7 -7.27 -11.63 -7.40
CA LEU A 7 -6.13 -10.73 -7.16
C LEU A 7 -5.37 -11.11 -5.89
N TRP A 8 -6.07 -11.48 -4.81
CA TRP A 8 -5.44 -11.92 -3.57
C TRP A 8 -4.68 -13.23 -3.72
N ARG A 9 -5.21 -14.18 -4.50
CA ARG A 9 -4.50 -15.43 -4.83
C ARG A 9 -3.22 -15.15 -5.62
N GLU A 10 -3.31 -14.32 -6.66
CA GLU A 10 -2.16 -13.89 -7.46
C GLU A 10 -1.08 -13.20 -6.61
N ALA A 11 -1.49 -12.30 -5.70
CA ALA A 11 -0.59 -11.67 -4.75
C ALA A 11 0.09 -12.68 -3.82
N GLY A 12 -0.63 -13.74 -3.40
CA GLY A 12 -0.07 -14.83 -2.62
C GLY A 12 0.98 -15.65 -3.37
N ASP A 13 0.73 -15.97 -4.63
CA ASP A 13 1.66 -16.69 -5.49
C ASP A 13 2.94 -15.89 -5.70
N ILE A 14 2.81 -14.60 -6.00
CA ILE A 14 3.92 -13.65 -6.13
C ILE A 14 4.67 -13.55 -4.80
N ARG A 15 3.98 -13.38 -3.67
CA ARG A 15 4.64 -13.31 -2.36
C ARG A 15 5.46 -14.57 -2.02
N SER A 16 5.07 -15.75 -2.51
CA SER A 16 5.84 -16.98 -2.32
C SER A 16 7.18 -16.99 -3.06
N THR A 17 7.35 -16.15 -4.08
CA THR A 17 8.60 -15.99 -4.82
C THR A 17 9.49 -14.87 -4.26
N VAL A 18 9.10 -14.26 -3.13
CA VAL A 18 9.89 -13.21 -2.48
C VAL A 18 11.21 -13.79 -1.98
N PRO A 19 12.35 -13.19 -2.31
CA PRO A 19 13.62 -13.57 -1.71
C PRO A 19 13.66 -13.18 -0.22
N ASP A 20 14.29 -14.00 0.61
CA ASP A 20 14.43 -13.76 2.06
C ASP A 20 15.07 -12.39 2.39
N VAL A 21 15.89 -11.88 1.47
CA VAL A 21 16.51 -10.56 1.57
C VAL A 21 16.12 -9.72 0.36
N ILE A 22 15.40 -8.63 0.62
CA ILE A 22 14.98 -7.70 -0.42
C ILE A 22 16.02 -6.58 -0.58
N ASP A 23 16.61 -6.52 -1.77
CA ASP A 23 17.45 -5.41 -2.21
C ASP A 23 16.69 -4.57 -3.24
N VAL A 24 16.30 -3.35 -2.88
CA VAL A 24 15.54 -2.46 -3.76
C VAL A 24 16.34 -1.90 -4.94
N THR A 25 17.67 -2.01 -4.91
CA THR A 25 18.55 -1.58 -6.00
C THR A 25 18.66 -2.63 -7.09
N ASN A 26 18.23 -3.86 -6.80
CA ASN A 26 18.10 -4.94 -7.76
C ASN A 26 16.81 -4.77 -8.57
N ASP A 27 16.93 -4.74 -9.90
CA ASP A 27 15.80 -4.53 -10.81
C ASP A 27 14.72 -5.62 -10.69
N SER A 28 15.10 -6.87 -10.47
CA SER A 28 14.14 -7.98 -10.33
C SER A 28 13.33 -7.84 -9.04
N HIS A 29 13.98 -7.49 -7.92
CA HIS A 29 13.30 -7.26 -6.65
C HIS A 29 12.42 -6.00 -6.69
N SER A 30 12.91 -4.93 -7.33
CA SER A 30 12.16 -3.69 -7.49
C SER A 30 10.90 -3.88 -8.35
N SER A 31 11.04 -4.61 -9.47
CA SER A 31 9.94 -4.98 -10.36
C SER A 31 8.90 -5.83 -9.63
N PHE A 32 9.36 -6.83 -8.89
CA PHE A 32 8.52 -7.66 -8.03
C PHE A 32 7.69 -6.81 -7.05
N LEU A 33 8.35 -5.92 -6.30
CA LEU A 33 7.69 -5.06 -5.33
C LEU A 33 6.68 -4.12 -6.00
N TYR A 34 6.99 -3.65 -7.22
CA TYR A 34 6.08 -2.82 -7.99
C TYR A 34 4.80 -3.58 -8.37
N VAL A 35 4.92 -4.80 -8.88
CA VAL A 35 3.76 -5.64 -9.23
C VAL A 35 2.90 -5.92 -7.99
N LEU A 36 3.54 -6.30 -6.87
CA LEU A 36 2.82 -6.63 -5.65
C LEU A 36 2.09 -5.41 -5.05
N ARG A 37 2.72 -4.22 -5.07
CA ARG A 37 2.06 -2.96 -4.66
C ARG A 37 0.82 -2.66 -5.49
N ASN A 38 0.88 -2.86 -6.82
CA ASN A 38 -0.26 -2.62 -7.69
C ASN A 38 -1.39 -3.62 -7.46
N LEU A 39 -1.07 -4.90 -7.25
CA LEU A 39 -2.11 -5.90 -6.90
C LEU A 39 -2.81 -5.57 -5.59
N TYR A 40 -2.06 -5.20 -4.55
CA TYR A 40 -2.67 -4.79 -3.28
C TYR A 40 -3.51 -3.52 -3.41
N LYS A 41 -3.04 -2.54 -4.18
CA LYS A 41 -3.84 -1.35 -4.52
C LYS A 41 -5.14 -1.75 -5.22
N ASP A 42 -5.07 -2.59 -6.25
CA ASP A 42 -6.24 -3.03 -7.01
C ASP A 42 -7.25 -3.77 -6.12
N ILE A 43 -6.78 -4.60 -5.18
CA ILE A 43 -7.65 -5.30 -4.21
C ILE A 43 -8.38 -4.29 -3.32
N ILE A 44 -7.64 -3.32 -2.75
CA ILE A 44 -8.18 -2.28 -1.88
C ILE A 44 -9.24 -1.44 -2.63
N LEU A 45 -8.96 -1.08 -3.89
CA LEU A 45 -9.84 -0.28 -4.73
C LEU A 45 -10.99 -1.07 -5.36
N THR A 46 -10.92 -2.41 -5.42
CA THR A 46 -11.98 -3.26 -5.96
C THR A 46 -13.01 -3.61 -4.88
N ASN A 47 -12.54 -3.97 -3.68
CA ASN A 47 -13.42 -4.34 -2.56
C ASN A 47 -12.74 -4.05 -1.23
N LEU A 48 -13.02 -2.87 -0.66
CA LEU A 48 -12.42 -2.42 0.58
C LEU A 48 -12.78 -3.30 1.78
N ASP A 49 -14.04 -3.75 1.91
CA ASP A 49 -14.46 -4.61 3.02
C ASP A 49 -13.68 -5.95 3.00
N TYR A 50 -13.52 -6.55 1.82
CA TYR A 50 -12.68 -7.75 1.66
C TYR A 50 -11.20 -7.47 1.97
N ALA A 51 -10.69 -6.32 1.53
CA ALA A 51 -9.31 -5.95 1.77
C ALA A 51 -9.01 -5.74 3.27
N LEU A 52 -9.98 -5.21 4.02
CA LEU A 52 -9.89 -5.06 5.47
C LEU A 52 -9.94 -6.43 6.19
N ASP A 53 -10.84 -7.34 5.78
CA ASP A 53 -10.92 -8.70 6.33
C ASP A 53 -9.60 -9.47 6.16
N LYS A 54 -9.02 -9.40 4.96
CA LYS A 54 -7.74 -10.04 4.63
C LYS A 54 -6.50 -9.29 5.14
N LYS A 55 -6.68 -8.12 5.75
CA LYS A 55 -5.59 -7.24 6.22
C LYS A 55 -4.57 -6.93 5.12
N VAL A 56 -5.09 -6.64 3.92
CA VAL A 56 -4.29 -6.39 2.71
C VAL A 56 -3.29 -5.25 2.91
N GLU A 57 -3.74 -4.14 3.50
CA GLU A 57 -2.89 -2.97 3.76
C GLU A 57 -1.73 -3.32 4.71
N GLN A 58 -2.02 -4.10 5.76
CA GLN A 58 -0.98 -4.50 6.71
C GLN A 58 0.10 -5.35 6.02
N ASP A 59 -0.30 -6.25 5.12
CA ASP A 59 0.67 -7.06 4.36
C ASP A 59 1.45 -6.23 3.34
N LEU A 60 0.76 -5.36 2.61
CA LEU A 60 1.37 -4.36 1.72
C LEU A 60 2.43 -3.52 2.44
N TRP A 61 2.11 -2.98 3.62
CA TRP A 61 3.07 -2.24 4.43
C TRP A 61 4.27 -3.10 4.82
N ASN A 62 4.03 -4.29 5.35
CA ASN A 62 5.11 -5.14 5.87
C ASN A 62 6.06 -5.61 4.75
N VAL A 63 5.51 -6.18 3.67
CA VAL A 63 6.29 -6.79 2.60
C VAL A 63 6.90 -5.73 1.68
N CYS A 64 6.09 -4.76 1.23
CA CYS A 64 6.51 -3.86 0.16
C CYS A 64 7.27 -2.62 0.65
N PHE A 65 7.19 -2.29 1.94
CA PHE A 65 7.80 -1.07 2.48
C PHE A 65 8.66 -1.33 3.70
N LYS A 66 8.10 -1.92 4.77
CA LYS A 66 8.81 -2.09 6.05
C LYS A 66 10.07 -2.95 5.90
N VAL A 67 9.97 -4.12 5.27
CA VAL A 67 11.14 -4.99 5.03
C VAL A 67 12.23 -4.25 4.21
N PRO A 68 11.91 -3.65 3.05
CA PRO A 68 12.86 -2.81 2.32
C PRO A 68 13.48 -1.67 3.14
N ILE A 69 12.67 -0.91 3.89
CA ILE A 69 13.12 0.20 4.72
C ILE A 69 14.09 -0.30 5.79
N SER A 70 13.76 -1.39 6.48
CA SER A 70 14.65 -2.00 7.48
C SER A 70 15.96 -2.49 6.87
N GLY A 71 15.95 -2.98 5.62
CA GLY A 71 17.17 -3.35 4.89
C GLY A 71 18.04 -2.15 4.51
N LEU A 72 17.42 -1.00 4.20
CA LEU A 72 18.09 0.24 3.80
C LEU A 72 18.58 1.11 4.97
N GLN A 73 17.99 0.92 6.15
CA GLN A 73 18.35 1.66 7.35
C GLN A 73 19.79 1.35 7.77
N PRO A 74 20.60 2.38 8.10
CA PRO A 74 21.94 2.15 8.58
C PRO A 74 21.91 1.38 9.90
N LYS A 75 22.71 0.31 10.00
CA LYS A 75 23.00 -0.34 11.29
C LYS A 75 23.60 0.71 12.24
N GLN A 76 23.16 0.71 13.50
CA GLN A 76 23.35 1.79 14.49
C GLN A 76 24.74 2.47 14.44
N GLY A 77 24.75 3.80 14.51
CA GLY A 77 25.96 4.60 14.75
C GLY A 77 26.46 5.46 13.58
N LYS A 78 25.86 5.38 12.38
CA LYS A 78 26.23 6.23 11.23
C LYS A 78 25.11 7.20 10.88
N LYS A 79 25.33 8.50 11.10
CA LYS A 79 24.46 9.61 10.62
C LYS A 79 24.57 9.83 9.11
N ASN A 80 24.67 8.76 8.33
CA ASN A 80 24.76 8.86 6.89
C ASN A 80 23.34 8.70 6.33
N CYS A 81 22.80 9.80 5.81
CA CYS A 81 21.53 9.80 5.08
C CYS A 81 21.73 8.96 3.82
N ASN A 82 21.19 7.73 3.80
CA ASN A 82 21.23 6.89 2.61
C ASN A 82 20.28 7.52 1.56
N PRO A 83 20.79 8.04 0.42
CA PRO A 83 19.97 8.72 -0.57
C PRO A 83 18.89 7.78 -1.17
N ILE A 84 19.19 6.48 -1.26
CA ILE A 84 18.26 5.46 -1.73
C ILE A 84 17.12 5.28 -0.73
N LEU A 85 17.42 5.26 0.57
CA LEU A 85 16.39 5.23 1.61
C LEU A 85 15.49 6.46 1.53
N LYS A 86 16.06 7.66 1.35
CA LYS A 86 15.29 8.90 1.23
C LYS A 86 14.34 8.84 0.02
N LEU A 87 14.87 8.47 -1.15
CA LEU A 87 14.06 8.33 -2.37
C LEU A 87 12.96 7.27 -2.19
N PHE A 88 13.26 6.15 -1.52
CA PHE A 88 12.29 5.10 -1.26
C PHE A 88 11.17 5.57 -0.33
N LEU A 89 11.49 6.34 0.71
CA LEU A 89 10.50 6.92 1.62
C LEU A 89 9.62 7.96 0.92
N GLU A 90 10.19 8.80 0.06
CA GLU A 90 9.44 9.76 -0.75
C GLU A 90 8.48 9.03 -1.72
N GLY A 91 8.96 7.97 -2.38
CA GLY A 91 8.12 7.12 -3.23
C GLY A 91 7.00 6.42 -2.46
N ALA A 92 7.28 5.92 -1.25
CA ALA A 92 6.28 5.32 -0.38
C ALA A 92 5.21 6.34 0.05
N ALA A 93 5.62 7.54 0.45
CA ALA A 93 4.70 8.62 0.79
C ALA A 93 3.78 8.97 -0.39
N GLY A 94 4.35 9.11 -1.60
CA GLY A 94 3.58 9.35 -2.81
C GLY A 94 2.58 8.24 -3.10
N PHE A 95 2.99 6.98 -3.00
CA PHE A 95 2.10 5.84 -3.19
C PHE A 95 0.88 5.88 -2.26
N TYR A 96 1.08 6.07 -0.94
CA TYR A 96 -0.03 6.11 0.02
C TYR A 96 -0.90 7.36 -0.15
N MET A 97 -0.33 8.52 -0.52
CA MET A 97 -1.11 9.71 -0.84
C MET A 97 -2.05 9.46 -2.03
N PHE A 98 -1.54 8.89 -3.12
CA PHE A 98 -2.37 8.56 -4.28
C PHE A 98 -3.41 7.48 -3.96
N LEU A 99 -3.04 6.43 -3.23
CA LEU A 99 -3.98 5.39 -2.80
C LEU A 99 -5.13 5.99 -1.98
N LEU A 100 -4.82 6.88 -1.02
CA LEU A 100 -5.84 7.54 -0.21
C LEU A 100 -6.76 8.41 -1.08
N GLN A 101 -6.20 9.17 -2.03
CA GLN A 101 -6.99 9.97 -2.97
C GLN A 101 -7.92 9.10 -3.82
N GLU A 102 -7.44 7.97 -4.34
CA GLU A 102 -8.25 7.03 -5.13
C GLU A 102 -9.38 6.42 -4.28
N ILE A 103 -9.10 6.03 -3.03
CA ILE A 103 -10.11 5.56 -2.09
C ILE A 103 -11.16 6.65 -1.85
N CYS A 104 -10.74 7.87 -1.53
CA CYS A 104 -11.66 8.99 -1.29
C CYS A 104 -12.53 9.30 -2.53
N ALA A 105 -11.96 9.32 -3.73
CA ALA A 105 -12.70 9.57 -4.97
C ALA A 105 -13.78 8.50 -5.24
N GLN A 106 -13.48 7.23 -4.93
CA GLN A 106 -14.49 6.17 -4.97
C GLN A 106 -15.55 6.32 -3.88
N CYS A 107 -15.21 6.88 -2.73
CA CYS A 107 -16.16 7.12 -1.64
C CYS A 107 -17.09 8.32 -1.91
N ASP A 108 -16.61 9.35 -2.63
CA ASP A 108 -17.42 10.49 -3.07
C ASP A 108 -18.48 10.07 -4.11
N THR A 109 -18.21 9.00 -4.86
CA THR A 109 -19.14 8.40 -5.83
C THR A 109 -19.99 7.26 -5.23
N ASN A 110 -19.49 6.52 -4.24
CA ASN A 110 -20.22 5.47 -3.50
C ASN A 110 -20.54 5.87 -2.06
N SER A 111 -21.78 6.34 -1.85
CA SER A 111 -22.36 6.81 -0.58
C SER A 111 -22.22 5.87 0.64
N THR A 112 -21.96 4.56 0.47
CA THR A 112 -21.94 3.56 1.56
C THR A 112 -20.60 3.42 2.28
N ILE A 113 -19.46 3.58 1.59
CA ILE A 113 -18.13 3.44 2.19
C ILE A 113 -17.82 4.64 3.11
N CYS A 114 -18.17 5.85 2.65
CA CYS A 114 -18.10 7.09 3.44
C CYS A 114 -18.89 6.99 4.76
N LYS A 115 -20.11 6.44 4.74
CA LYS A 115 -20.94 6.33 5.94
C LYS A 115 -20.29 5.48 7.02
N ARG A 116 -19.66 4.36 6.64
CA ARG A 116 -19.01 3.44 7.58
C ARG A 116 -17.70 4.02 8.12
N ASN A 117 -16.88 4.65 7.28
CA ASN A 117 -15.60 5.22 7.71
C ASN A 117 -15.76 6.56 8.46
N ALA A 118 -16.81 7.34 8.17
CA ALA A 118 -17.22 8.48 8.98
C ALA A 118 -17.73 8.03 10.37
N GLN A 119 -18.49 6.93 10.42
CA GLN A 119 -18.89 6.31 11.70
C GLN A 119 -17.71 5.79 12.52
N LEU A 120 -16.63 5.37 11.87
CA LEU A 120 -15.37 4.94 12.52
C LEU A 120 -14.41 6.10 12.84
N GLY A 121 -14.77 7.35 12.53
CA GLY A 121 -13.97 8.55 12.84
C GLY A 121 -12.73 8.74 11.99
N ILE A 122 -12.57 7.97 10.91
CA ILE A 122 -11.36 7.96 10.05
C ILE A 122 -11.29 9.23 9.17
N PHE A 123 -12.45 9.76 8.77
CA PHE A 123 -12.57 10.96 7.94
C PHE A 123 -13.20 12.13 8.71
N ASN A 124 -12.72 12.42 9.92
CA ASN A 124 -13.10 13.65 10.62
C ASN A 124 -12.14 14.79 10.26
N GLY A 125 -12.35 15.35 9.06
CA GLY A 125 -11.68 16.54 8.57
C GLY A 125 -12.55 17.28 7.56
N ALA A 126 -13.36 18.21 8.06
CA ALA A 126 -14.11 19.23 7.33
C ALA A 126 -15.02 18.77 6.16
N ARG A 127 -16.28 18.49 6.51
CA ARG A 127 -17.50 18.93 5.81
C ARG A 127 -17.39 19.02 4.27
N CYS A 128 -17.75 17.94 3.58
CA CYS A 128 -18.28 18.03 2.22
C CYS A 128 -19.51 18.97 2.25
N GLN A 129 -19.30 20.24 1.94
CA GLN A 129 -20.39 21.13 1.56
C GLN A 129 -20.74 20.80 0.12
N SER A 130 -21.96 20.32 -0.04
CA SER A 130 -22.74 20.33 -1.27
C SER A 130 -22.56 21.62 -2.07
N MET A 131 -22.15 21.48 -3.33
CA MET A 131 -22.58 22.31 -4.46
C MET A 131 -22.68 21.42 -5.69
#